data_AF-A0AAW8NKA6-F1
#
_entry.id   AF-A0AAW8NKA6-F1
#
_cell.length_a   1.000
_cell.length_b   1.000
_cell.length_c   1.000
_cell.angle_alpha   90.00
_cell.angle_beta   90.00
_cell.angle_gamma   90.00
#
_symmetry.space_group_name_H-M   'P 1'
#
loop_
_entity.id
_entity.type
_entity.pdbx_description
1 polymer ?
#
loop_
_entity_poly.entity_id
_entity_poly.type
_entity_poly.pdbx_seq_one_letter_code
_entity_poly.pdbx_strand_id
1 'polypeptide(L)'
;MKLNSFSRSAINALLLSVLLSAAMQANAQQQTEEHTIGVMIKALDSAIKQPSSESLNIIQQYGTDSRYYVMIRGWLVQELQGVNSQLAAYRSEDETKARLQAKHDFLSQAIRRIDLE
;
A
#
# COMPACT_ATOMS: atom_id res chain seq x y z
N MET A 1 -14.20 -6.93 -53.21
CA MET A 1 -15.11 -5.89 -52.70
C MET A 1 -14.27 -4.70 -52.23
N LYS A 2 -14.13 -3.63 -53.02
CA LYS A 2 -13.32 -2.45 -52.65
C LYS A 2 -14.15 -1.59 -51.67
N LEU A 3 -13.69 -1.44 -50.42
CA LEU A 3 -14.29 -0.46 -49.50
C LEU A 3 -14.06 0.95 -50.05
N ASN A 4 -15.13 1.74 -50.17
CA ASN A 4 -15.04 3.16 -50.54
C ASN A 4 -14.21 3.94 -49.51
N SER A 5 -13.48 4.97 -49.97
CA SER A 5 -12.62 5.81 -49.12
C SER A 5 -13.37 6.39 -47.92
N PHE A 6 -14.64 6.74 -48.09
CA PHE A 6 -15.53 7.24 -47.05
C PHE A 6 -15.74 6.22 -45.90
N SER A 7 -15.90 4.94 -46.24
CA SER A 7 -16.05 3.85 -45.26
C SER A 7 -14.78 3.62 -44.45
N ARG A 8 -13.59 3.83 -45.06
CA ARG A 8 -12.30 3.73 -44.36
C ARG A 8 -12.08 4.89 -43.38
N SER A 9 -12.45 6.12 -43.78
CA SER A 9 -12.38 7.28 -42.90
C SER A 9 -13.30 7.15 -41.69
N ALA A 10 -14.51 6.60 -41.87
CA ALA A 10 -15.45 6.36 -40.77
C ALA A 10 -14.92 5.30 -39.77
N ILE A 11 -14.32 4.22 -40.25
CA ILE A 11 -13.70 3.19 -39.40
C ILE A 11 -12.51 3.76 -38.63
N ASN A 12 -11.67 4.55 -39.28
CA ASN A 12 -10.51 5.17 -38.62
C ASN A 12 -10.94 6.18 -37.55
N ALA A 13 -11.98 6.97 -37.80
CA ALA A 13 -12.53 7.90 -36.82
C ALA A 13 -13.13 7.16 -35.61
N LEU A 14 -13.80 6.03 -35.83
CA LEU A 14 -14.35 5.18 -34.76
C LEU A 14 -13.23 4.51 -33.94
N LEU A 15 -12.18 4.03 -34.59
CA LEU A 15 -11.02 3.45 -33.89
C LEU A 15 -10.31 4.51 -33.04
N LEU A 16 -10.15 5.72 -33.59
CA LEU A 16 -9.52 6.82 -32.86
C LEU A 16 -10.34 7.24 -31.64
N SER A 17 -11.68 7.32 -31.76
CA SER A 17 -12.54 7.66 -30.63
C SER A 17 -12.51 6.61 -29.53
N VAL A 18 -12.53 5.31 -29.89
CA VAL A 18 -12.42 4.21 -28.92
C VAL A 18 -11.06 4.25 -28.19
N LEU A 19 -9.96 4.47 -28.91
CA LEU A 19 -8.63 4.59 -28.30
C LEU A 19 -8.55 5.80 -27.36
N LEU A 20 -9.13 6.94 -27.73
CA LEU A 20 -9.13 8.14 -26.91
C LEU A 20 -9.96 7.96 -25.63
N SER A 21 -11.14 7.33 -25.73
CA SER A 21 -11.97 7.01 -24.56
C SER A 21 -11.29 6.03 -23.62
N ALA A 22 -10.63 4.99 -24.14
CA ALA A 22 -9.88 4.04 -23.33
C ALA A 22 -8.72 4.71 -22.57
N ALA A 23 -7.98 5.61 -23.23
CA ALA A 23 -6.89 6.35 -22.60
C ALA A 23 -7.39 7.29 -21.49
N MET A 24 -8.50 8.00 -21.72
CA MET A 24 -9.10 8.88 -20.70
C MET A 24 -9.58 8.09 -19.48
N GLN A 25 -10.18 6.92 -19.70
CA GLN A 25 -10.70 6.07 -18.62
C GLN A 25 -9.56 5.44 -17.80
N ALA A 26 -8.48 5.00 -18.46
CA ALA A 26 -7.26 4.53 -17.79
C ALA A 26 -6.63 5.63 -16.91
N ASN A 27 -6.55 6.87 -17.42
CA ASN A 27 -6.00 7.99 -16.66
C ASN A 27 -6.84 8.33 -15.41
N ALA A 28 -8.17 8.33 -15.53
CA ALA A 28 -9.07 8.56 -14.40
C ALA A 28 -8.96 7.45 -13.33
N GLN A 29 -8.81 6.20 -13.77
CA GLN A 29 -8.61 5.07 -12.87
C GLN A 29 -7.26 5.18 -12.14
N GLN A 30 -6.19 5.53 -12.84
CA GLN A 30 -4.87 5.73 -12.25
C GLN A 30 -4.88 6.84 -11.19
N GLN A 31 -5.51 7.99 -11.48
CA GLN A 31 -5.63 9.09 -10.50
C GLN A 31 -6.39 8.67 -9.23
N THR A 32 -7.42 7.83 -9.39
CA THR A 32 -8.20 7.28 -8.26
C THR A 32 -7.37 6.30 -7.43
N GLU A 33 -6.55 5.48 -8.09
CA GLU A 33 -5.66 4.53 -7.44
C GLU A 33 -4.54 5.24 -6.67
N GLU A 34 -3.88 6.23 -7.26
CA GLU A 34 -2.88 7.06 -6.60
C GLU A 34 -3.43 7.73 -5.33
N HIS A 35 -4.66 8.26 -5.42
CA HIS A 35 -5.31 8.85 -4.26
C HIS A 35 -5.58 7.82 -3.16
N THR A 36 -6.09 6.64 -3.54
CA THR A 36 -6.38 5.54 -2.62
C THR A 36 -5.12 5.04 -1.92
N ILE A 37 -4.03 4.87 -2.67
CA ILE A 37 -2.71 4.53 -2.12
C ILE A 37 -2.25 5.62 -1.15
N GLY A 38 -2.40 6.89 -1.51
CA GLY A 38 -2.04 8.00 -0.63
C GLY A 38 -2.79 8.00 0.70
N VAL A 39 -4.10 7.71 0.69
CA VAL A 39 -4.91 7.56 1.92
C VAL A 39 -4.44 6.36 2.75
N MET A 40 -4.23 5.21 2.10
CA MET A 40 -3.74 4.00 2.74
C MET A 40 -2.39 4.22 3.42
N ILE A 41 -1.41 4.82 2.73
CA ILE A 41 -0.08 5.07 3.29
C ILE A 41 -0.15 5.97 4.53
N LYS A 42 -1.01 7.00 4.52
CA LYS A 42 -1.20 7.86 5.70
C LYS A 42 -1.82 7.11 6.88
N ALA A 43 -2.78 6.22 6.60
CA ALA A 43 -3.40 5.40 7.63
C ALA A 43 -2.38 4.41 8.25
N LEU A 44 -1.58 3.75 7.41
CA LEU A 44 -0.51 2.84 7.83
C LEU A 44 0.58 3.55 8.65
N ASP A 45 1.04 4.72 8.19
CA ASP A 45 2.03 5.53 8.91
C ASP A 45 1.54 5.89 10.32
N SER A 46 0.28 6.31 10.42
CA SER A 46 -0.36 6.63 11.71
C SER A 46 -0.47 5.39 12.60
N ALA A 47 -0.90 4.25 12.04
CA ALA A 47 -1.04 2.99 12.76
C ALA A 47 0.29 2.46 13.31
N ILE A 48 1.38 2.57 12.52
CA ILE A 48 2.74 2.17 12.94
C ILE A 48 3.28 3.09 14.04
N LYS A 49 2.99 4.39 13.97
CA LYS A 49 3.43 5.38 14.97
C LYS A 49 2.66 5.30 16.29
N GLN A 50 1.42 4.83 16.25
CA GLN A 50 0.54 4.75 17.41
C GLN A 50 0.02 3.32 17.59
N PRO A 51 0.83 2.42 18.18
CA PRO A 51 0.42 1.04 18.44
C PRO A 51 -0.88 0.94 19.24
N SER A 52 -1.87 0.25 18.68
CA SER A 52 -3.16 -0.01 19.32
C SER A 52 -3.85 -1.20 18.65
N SER A 53 -4.94 -1.71 19.24
CA SER A 53 -5.78 -2.72 18.59
C SER A 53 -6.37 -2.22 17.27
N GLU A 54 -6.74 -0.95 17.20
CA GLU A 54 -7.27 -0.35 15.97
C GLU A 54 -6.19 -0.22 14.89
N SER A 55 -4.97 0.12 15.29
CA SER A 55 -3.82 0.14 14.40
C SER A 55 -3.52 -1.24 13.80
N LEU A 56 -3.68 -2.31 14.58
CA LEU A 56 -3.57 -3.68 14.06
C LEU A 56 -4.67 -3.98 13.01
N ASN A 57 -5.90 -3.51 13.23
CA ASN A 57 -6.99 -3.69 12.27
C ASN A 57 -6.70 -2.97 10.95
N ILE A 58 -6.19 -1.73 11.02
CA ILE A 58 -5.78 -0.95 9.84
C ILE A 58 -4.68 -1.67 9.06
N ILE A 59 -3.63 -2.14 9.78
CA ILE A 59 -2.53 -2.85 9.15
C ILE A 59 -3.02 -4.17 8.53
N GLN A 60 -3.90 -4.91 9.20
CA GLN A 60 -4.49 -6.12 8.65
C GLN A 60 -5.30 -5.82 7.38
N GLN A 61 -6.21 -4.84 7.46
CA GLN A 61 -7.11 -4.48 6.36
C GLN A 61 -6.35 -4.19 5.05
N TYR A 62 -5.27 -3.41 5.13
CA TYR A 62 -4.48 -3.08 3.95
C TYR A 62 -3.41 -4.12 3.65
N GLY A 63 -2.84 -4.74 4.67
CA GLY A 63 -1.72 -5.69 4.56
C GLY A 63 -2.10 -7.03 3.95
N THR A 64 -3.37 -7.45 4.03
CA THR A 64 -3.86 -8.68 3.38
C THR A 64 -4.30 -8.45 1.92
N ASP A 65 -4.32 -7.21 1.44
CA ASP A 65 -4.54 -6.94 0.02
C ASP A 65 -3.28 -7.33 -0.76
N SER A 66 -3.42 -8.36 -1.60
CA SER A 66 -2.33 -8.89 -2.44
C SER A 66 -1.61 -7.84 -3.28
N ARG A 67 -2.28 -6.74 -3.65
CA ARG A 67 -1.70 -5.63 -4.43
C ARG A 67 -0.63 -4.88 -3.64
N TYR A 68 -0.79 -4.82 -2.32
CA TYR A 68 0.04 -4.00 -1.43
C TYR A 68 0.84 -4.83 -0.42
N TYR A 69 0.52 -6.12 -0.26
CA TYR A 69 1.14 -7.04 0.70
C TYR A 69 2.66 -6.91 0.76
N VAL A 70 3.35 -7.04 -0.38
CA VAL A 70 4.83 -7.00 -0.42
C VAL A 70 5.37 -5.67 0.09
N MET A 71 4.73 -4.56 -0.28
CA MET A 71 5.13 -3.21 0.15
C MET A 71 4.92 -3.03 1.65
N ILE A 72 3.73 -3.37 2.15
CA ILE A 72 3.36 -3.18 3.55
C ILE A 72 4.21 -4.08 4.44
N ARG A 73 4.36 -5.36 4.07
CA ARG A 73 5.22 -6.31 4.79
C ARG A 73 6.67 -5.86 4.82
N GLY A 74 7.21 -5.40 3.69
CA GLY A 74 8.57 -4.87 3.60
C GLY A 74 8.78 -3.69 4.57
N TRP A 75 7.83 -2.76 4.61
CA TRP A 75 7.88 -1.63 5.53
C TRP A 75 7.85 -2.06 7.00
N LEU A 76 6.92 -2.94 7.39
CA LEU A 76 6.84 -3.43 8.78
C LEU A 76 8.12 -4.15 9.21
N VAL A 77 8.71 -4.95 8.33
CA VAL A 77 9.99 -5.62 8.58
C VAL A 77 11.11 -4.61 8.77
N GLN A 78 11.18 -3.57 7.93
CA GLN A 78 12.19 -2.51 8.06
C GLN A 78 12.04 -1.73 9.39
N GLU A 79 10.80 -1.40 9.77
CA GLU A 79 10.51 -0.78 11.07
C GLU A 79 10.94 -1.68 12.23
N LEU A 80 10.64 -2.98 12.15
CA LEU A 80 11.00 -3.95 13.19
C LEU A 80 12.53 -4.07 13.32
N GLN A 81 13.25 -4.12 12.19
CA GLN A 81 14.72 -4.11 12.19
C GLN A 81 15.28 -2.84 12.84
N GLY A 82 14.69 -1.67 12.57
CA GLY A 82 15.07 -0.41 13.19
C GLY A 82 14.86 -0.40 14.71
N VAL A 83 13.76 -0.99 15.19
CA VAL A 83 13.50 -1.16 16.63
C VAL A 83 14.49 -2.15 17.26
N ASN A 84 14.77 -3.27 16.60
CA ASN A 84 15.74 -4.26 17.07
C ASN A 84 17.15 -3.67 17.19
N SER A 85 17.57 -2.86 16.22
CA SER A 85 18.86 -2.17 16.28
C SER A 85 18.94 -1.23 17.48
N GLN A 86 17.86 -0.52 17.80
CA GLN A 86 17.80 0.35 18.97
C GLN A 86 17.86 -0.46 20.26
N LEU A 87 17.04 -1.51 20.39
CA LEU A 87 17.06 -2.41 21.56
C LEU A 87 18.44 -3.03 21.80
N ALA A 88 19.13 -3.46 20.75
CA ALA A 88 20.46 -4.05 20.86
C ALA A 88 21.53 -3.04 21.32
N ALA A 89 21.40 -1.77 20.95
CA ALA A 89 22.31 -0.70 21.36
C ALA A 89 21.98 -0.14 22.76
N TYR A 90 20.73 -0.27 23.21
CA TYR A 90 20.22 0.36 24.42
C TYR A 90 20.53 -0.47 25.67
N ARG A 91 21.31 0.10 26.59
CA ARG A 91 21.82 -0.61 27.78
C ARG A 91 21.02 -0.35 29.06
N SER A 92 20.24 0.73 29.10
CA SER A 92 19.47 1.10 30.28
C SER A 92 18.14 0.36 30.31
N GLU A 93 17.77 -0.13 31.50
CA GLU A 93 16.45 -0.68 31.78
C GLU A 93 15.53 0.47 32.25
N ASP A 94 14.95 1.20 31.30
CA ASP A 94 14.07 2.33 31.58
C ASP A 94 12.83 2.34 30.68
N GLU A 95 12.00 3.38 30.83
CA GLU A 95 10.76 3.57 30.08
C GLU A 95 10.99 3.59 28.55
N THR A 96 12.16 4.05 28.10
CA THR A 96 12.50 4.05 26.67
C THR A 96 12.63 2.63 26.16
N LYS A 97 13.33 1.76 26.91
CA LYS A 97 13.47 0.35 26.55
C LYS A 97 12.11 -0.36 26.58
N ALA A 98 11.28 -0.08 27.59
CA ALA A 98 9.92 -0.63 27.67
C ALA A 98 9.07 -0.22 26.45
N ARG A 99 9.15 1.04 26.02
CA ARG A 99 8.45 1.54 24.82
C ARG A 99 8.97 0.89 23.54
N LEU A 100 10.29 0.71 23.42
CA LEU A 100 10.89 0.01 22.27
C LEU A 100 10.44 -1.45 22.22
N GLN A 101 10.39 -2.14 23.36
CA GLN A 101 9.90 -3.51 23.44
C GLN A 101 8.42 -3.60 23.05
N ALA A 102 7.57 -2.68 23.53
CA ALA A 102 6.17 -2.63 23.13
C ALA A 102 6.01 -2.41 21.62
N LYS A 103 6.82 -1.53 21.00
CA LYS A 103 6.82 -1.33 19.55
C LYS A 103 7.30 -2.59 18.80
N HIS A 104 8.32 -3.27 19.30
CA HIS A 104 8.79 -4.55 18.74
C HIS A 104 7.68 -5.60 18.72
N ASP A 105 6.99 -5.76 19.85
CA ASP A 105 5.96 -6.79 20.01
C ASP A 105 4.76 -6.50 19.11
N PHE A 106 4.35 -5.22 19.05
CA PHE A 106 3.30 -4.77 18.12
C PHE A 106 3.64 -5.06 16.66
N LEU A 107 4.84 -4.68 16.20
CA LEU A 107 5.26 -4.89 14.81
C LEU A 107 5.36 -6.39 14.47
N SER A 108 5.88 -7.19 15.40
CA SER A 108 5.95 -8.65 15.25
C SER A 108 4.56 -9.28 15.13
N GLN A 109 3.61 -8.81 15.95
CA GLN A 109 2.22 -9.24 15.88
C GLN A 109 1.55 -8.82 14.57
N ALA A 110 1.78 -7.58 14.13
CA ALA A 110 1.23 -7.06 12.88
C ALA A 110 1.69 -7.87 11.66
N ILE A 111 3.00 -8.15 11.56
CA ILE A 111 3.58 -8.99 10.49
C ILE A 111 2.96 -10.39 10.52
N ARG A 112 2.89 -11.02 11.70
CA ARG A 112 2.28 -12.34 11.84
C ARG A 112 0.82 -12.35 11.37
N ARG A 113 0.07 -11.28 11.64
CA ARG A 113 -1.35 -11.20 11.31
C ARG A 113 -1.62 -11.08 9.81
N ILE A 114 -0.71 -10.42 9.07
CA ILE A 114 -0.83 -10.32 7.61
C ILE A 114 -0.25 -11.54 6.88
N ASP A 115 0.61 -12.32 7.52
CA ASP A 115 1.22 -13.54 6.94
C ASP A 115 0.35 -14.81 7.10
N LEU A 116 -0.70 -14.77 7.94
CA LEU A 116 -1.55 -15.93 8.27
C LEU A 116 -2.86 -16.00 7.48
N GLU A 117 -3.22 -14.97 6.72
CA GLU A 117 -4.39 -14.91 5.83
C GLU A 117 -3.95 -15.14 4.37
#